data_AF-A0A2V7QJ76-F1
#
_entry.id   AF-A0A2V7QJ76-F1
#
_cell.length_a   1.000
_cell.length_b   1.000
_cell.length_c   1.000
_cell.angle_alpha   90.00
_cell.angle_beta   90.00
_cell.angle_gamma   90.00
#
_symmetry.space_group_name_H-M   'P 1'
#
loop_
_entity.id
_entity.type
_entity.pdbx_description
1 polymer ?
#
loop_
_entity_poly.entity_id
_entity_poly.type
_entity_poly.pdbx_seq_one_letter_code
_entity_poly.pdbx_strand_id
1 'polypeptide(L)'
;LEVERLNVRDGYVETSWYDATRRRSYRHPRDIADPPATVKIRCWADPWVPGQTRLTVEPVYRPRVDPSRTERDLEVIAPPEHAGYKVAQELIEKAKQKLGTPQSAR
;
A
#
# COMPACT_ATOMS: atom_id res chain seq x y z
N LEU A 1 0.02 -5.80 -9.55
CA LEU A 1 -0.45 -5.52 -8.18
C LEU A 1 -1.78 -6.22 -8.01
N GLU A 2 -1.93 -7.07 -7.00
CA GLU A 2 -3.18 -7.79 -6.71
C GLU A 2 -3.79 -7.29 -5.41
N VAL A 3 -5.11 -7.25 -5.32
CA VAL A 3 -5.84 -6.93 -4.08
C VAL A 3 -5.99 -8.20 -3.25
N GLU A 4 -5.60 -8.12 -1.98
CA GLU A 4 -5.77 -9.20 -1.00
C GLU A 4 -7.06 -9.00 -0.19
N ARG A 5 -7.32 -7.76 0.24
CA ARG A 5 -8.50 -7.42 1.05
C ARG A 5 -9.12 -6.12 0.58
N LEU A 6 -10.45 -6.09 0.58
CA LEU A 6 -11.26 -4.91 0.28
C LEU A 6 -12.38 -4.84 1.32
N ASN A 7 -12.58 -3.66 1.90
CA ASN A 7 -13.77 -3.34 2.66
C ASN A 7 -14.34 -2.01 2.15
N VAL A 8 -15.40 -2.11 1.33
CA VAL A 8 -16.04 -0.95 0.71
C VAL A 8 -16.67 -0.02 1.75
N ARG A 9 -17.24 -0.57 2.84
CA ARG A 9 -17.89 0.22 3.87
C ARG A 9 -16.91 1.16 4.59
N ASP A 10 -15.70 0.68 4.80
CA ASP A 10 -14.64 1.42 5.51
C ASP A 10 -13.71 2.16 4.55
N GLY A 11 -13.97 2.14 3.23
CA GLY A 11 -13.08 2.72 2.22
C GLY A 11 -11.69 2.09 2.20
N TYR A 12 -11.54 0.85 2.65
CA TYR A 12 -10.25 0.18 2.86
C TYR A 12 -9.88 -0.77 1.73
N VAL A 13 -8.65 -0.70 1.26
CA VAL A 13 -8.04 -1.66 0.33
C VAL A 13 -6.65 -2.07 0.84
N GLU A 14 -6.34 -3.35 0.77
CA GLU A 14 -5.01 -3.91 1.01
C GLU A 14 -4.59 -4.77 -0.18
N THR A 15 -3.37 -4.58 -0.65
CA THR A 15 -2.78 -5.43 -1.68
C THR A 15 -2.17 -6.69 -1.09
N SER A 16 -2.03 -7.72 -1.92
CA SER A 16 -1.06 -8.79 -1.63
C SER A 16 0.34 -8.20 -1.52
N TRP A 17 1.27 -8.94 -0.92
CA TRP A 17 2.70 -8.60 -0.97
C TRP A 17 3.16 -8.45 -2.42
N TYR A 18 3.96 -7.43 -2.72
CA TYR A 18 4.38 -7.10 -4.08
C TYR A 18 5.87 -6.81 -4.14
N ASP A 19 6.59 -7.52 -4.99
CA ASP A 19 7.97 -7.21 -5.35
C ASP A 19 7.96 -6.19 -6.49
N ALA A 20 8.38 -4.96 -6.20
CA ALA A 20 8.42 -3.87 -7.18
C ALA A 20 9.48 -4.08 -8.26
N THR A 21 10.57 -4.78 -7.92
CA THR A 21 11.68 -5.08 -8.85
C THR A 21 11.28 -6.16 -9.84
N ARG A 22 10.67 -7.24 -9.35
CA ARG A 22 10.20 -8.38 -10.17
C ARG A 22 8.80 -8.18 -10.72
N ARG A 23 8.12 -7.10 -10.33
CA ARG A 23 6.74 -6.76 -10.67
C ARG A 23 5.74 -7.89 -10.40
N ARG A 24 5.91 -8.62 -9.29
CA ARG A 24 5.14 -9.82 -8.97
C ARG A 24 4.43 -9.70 -7.63
N SER A 25 3.18 -10.17 -7.56
CA SER A 25 2.42 -10.28 -6.32
C SER A 25 2.57 -11.68 -5.70
N TYR A 26 2.54 -11.76 -4.38
CA TYR A 26 2.62 -12.98 -3.58
C TYR A 26 1.45 -13.02 -2.59
N ARG A 27 0.61 -14.06 -2.70
CA ARG A 27 -0.55 -14.25 -1.80
C ARG A 27 -0.16 -14.89 -0.47
N HIS A 28 0.92 -15.66 -0.45
CA HIS A 28 1.40 -16.28 0.76
C HIS A 28 2.80 -15.75 1.13
N PRO A 29 2.99 -15.34 2.39
CA PRO A 29 4.26 -14.85 2.92
C PRO A 29 5.44 -15.80 2.71
N ARG A 30 5.18 -17.11 2.78
CA ARG A 30 6.19 -18.16 2.58
C ARG A 30 6.76 -18.21 1.16
N ASP A 31 6.06 -17.64 0.19
CA ASP A 31 6.47 -17.61 -1.21
C ASP A 31 7.41 -16.43 -1.51
N ILE A 32 7.62 -15.55 -0.52
CA ILE A 32 8.45 -14.35 -0.64
C ILE A 32 9.89 -14.72 -0.31
N ALA A 33 10.76 -14.67 -1.32
CA ALA A 33 12.19 -14.95 -1.16
C ALA A 33 12.95 -13.84 -0.41
N ASP A 34 12.53 -12.58 -0.58
CA ASP A 34 13.19 -11.40 -0.01
C ASP A 34 12.14 -10.47 0.61
N PRO A 35 11.71 -10.73 1.86
CA PRO A 35 10.68 -9.93 2.51
C PRO A 35 11.01 -8.43 2.60
N PRO A 36 12.27 -8.02 2.89
CA PRO A 36 12.67 -6.62 2.88
C PRO A 36 12.48 -5.90 1.54
N ALA A 37 12.52 -6.61 0.40
CA ALA A 37 12.31 -6.01 -0.93
C ALA A 37 10.84 -5.97 -1.37
N THR A 38 9.94 -6.62 -0.62
CA THR A 38 8.51 -6.64 -0.94
C THR A 38 7.73 -5.60 -0.15
N VAL A 39 6.70 -5.03 -0.78
CA VAL A 39 5.80 -4.05 -0.17
C VAL A 39 4.38 -4.57 -0.16
N LYS A 40 3.62 -4.22 0.87
CA LYS A 40 2.16 -4.32 0.91
C LYS A 40 1.62 -2.90 1.00
N ILE A 41 0.62 -2.57 0.18
CA ILE A 41 0.06 -1.22 0.12
C ILE A 41 -1.34 -1.24 0.74
N ARG A 42 -1.58 -0.29 1.63
CA ARG A 42 -2.88 -0.08 2.25
C ARG A 42 -3.41 1.29 1.91
N CYS A 43 -4.68 1.34 1.59
CA CYS A 43 -5.37 2.56 1.25
C CYS A 43 -6.62 2.71 2.11
N TRP A 44 -6.83 3.92 2.62
CA TRP A 44 -8.09 4.35 3.24
C TRP A 44 -8.62 5.56 2.50
N ALA A 45 -9.91 5.53 2.20
CA ALA A 45 -10.64 6.61 1.57
C ALA A 45 -11.64 7.19 2.57
N ASP A 46 -11.19 8.14 3.38
CA ASP A 46 -11.99 8.73 4.45
C ASP A 46 -12.78 9.93 3.94
N PRO A 47 -14.06 10.09 4.32
CA PRO A 47 -14.79 11.33 4.10
C PRO A 47 -14.07 12.51 4.79
N TRP A 48 -13.95 13.64 4.08
CA TRP A 48 -13.27 14.83 4.63
C TRP A 48 -14.20 16.03 4.77
N VAL A 49 -14.54 16.66 3.64
CA VAL A 49 -15.56 17.71 3.51
C VAL A 49 -16.51 17.33 2.37
N PRO A 50 -17.71 17.91 2.27
CA PRO A 50 -18.64 17.57 1.19
C PRO A 50 -17.98 17.61 -0.20
N GLY A 51 -18.08 16.51 -0.93
CA GLY A 51 -17.47 16.35 -2.26
C GLY A 51 -15.96 16.07 -2.27
N GLN A 52 -15.32 15.88 -1.10
CA GLN A 52 -13.90 15.55 -1.00
C GLN A 52 -13.65 14.30 -0.15
N THR A 53 -12.67 13.52 -0.59
CA THR A 53 -12.18 12.32 0.10
C THR A 53 -10.71 12.50 0.43
N ARG A 54 -10.32 12.19 1.67
CA ARG A 54 -8.92 12.08 2.05
C ARG A 54 -8.46 10.66 1.75
N LEU A 55 -7.54 10.53 0.79
CA LEU A 55 -6.89 9.27 0.47
C LEU A 55 -5.59 9.15 1.28
N THR A 56 -5.54 8.17 2.19
CA THR A 56 -4.31 7.79 2.90
C THR A 56 -3.75 6.54 2.25
N VAL A 57 -2.47 6.55 1.87
CA VAL A 57 -1.79 5.40 1.27
C VAL A 57 -0.54 5.07 2.10
N GLU A 58 -0.50 3.87 2.65
CA GLU A 58 0.61 3.37 3.45
C GLU A 58 1.30 2.22 2.73
N PRO A 59 2.48 2.43 2.14
CA PRO A 59 3.36 1.34 1.77
C PRO A 59 4.05 0.79 3.02
N VAL A 60 3.91 -0.51 3.29
CA VAL A 60 4.62 -1.19 4.38
C VAL A 60 5.50 -2.30 3.83
N TYR A 61 6.61 -2.56 4.50
CA TYR A 61 7.49 -3.70 4.21
C TYR A 61 7.88 -4.42 5.50
N ARG A 62 8.47 -5.62 5.37
CA ARG A 62 8.99 -6.39 6.51
C ARG A 62 10.51 -6.42 6.48
N PRO A 63 11.21 -5.65 7.33
CA PRO A 63 12.66 -5.65 7.39
C PRO A 63 13.24 -6.94 7.97
N ARG A 64 12.43 -7.72 8.71
CA ARG A 64 12.86 -8.96 9.36
C ARG A 64 11.75 -10.00 9.40
N VAL A 65 12.15 -11.25 9.59
CA VAL A 65 11.25 -12.40 9.77
C VAL A 65 11.39 -12.91 11.20
N ASP A 66 10.27 -12.99 11.92
CA ASP A 66 10.19 -13.55 13.27
C ASP A 66 8.90 -14.37 13.39
N PRO A 67 8.97 -15.71 13.40
CA PRO A 67 7.80 -16.58 13.44
C PRO A 67 6.95 -16.44 14.71
N SER A 68 7.48 -15.83 15.78
CA SER A 68 6.75 -15.63 17.04
C SER A 68 5.80 -14.42 17.01
N ARG A 69 5.92 -13.56 16.00
CA ARG A 69 5.13 -12.33 15.86
C ARG A 69 4.23 -12.42 14.64
N THR A 70 3.10 -11.72 14.69
CA THR A 70 2.23 -11.64 13.52
C THR A 70 2.90 -10.84 12.41
N GLU A 71 2.44 -11.00 11.17
CA GLU A 71 2.98 -10.23 10.04
C GLU A 71 2.91 -8.73 10.30
N ARG A 72 1.75 -8.28 10.82
CA ARG A 72 1.46 -6.87 11.05
C ARG A 72 2.37 -6.25 12.10
N ASP A 73 2.81 -7.03 13.10
CA ASP A 73 3.72 -6.57 14.16
C ASP A 73 5.17 -6.37 13.67
N LEU A 74 5.50 -6.93 12.51
CA LEU A 74 6.82 -6.86 11.88
C LEU A 74 6.89 -5.83 10.77
N GLU A 75 5.75 -5.28 10.37
CA GLU A 75 5.66 -4.30 9.30
C GLU A 75 6.10 -2.92 9.77
N VAL A 76 6.77 -2.20 8.88
CA VAL A 76 7.13 -0.80 9.06
C VAL A 76 6.79 -0.03 7.78
N ILE A 77 6.53 1.27 7.91
CA ILE A 77 6.30 2.14 6.75
C ILE A 77 7.57 2.16 5.90
N ALA A 78 7.40 1.94 4.60
CA ALA A 78 8.49 1.96 3.65
C ALA A 78 9.08 3.37 3.56
N PRO A 79 10.40 3.55 3.76
CA PRO A 79 11.05 4.85 3.60
C PRO A 79 11.10 5.25 2.11
N PRO A 80 11.33 6.53 1.78
CA PRO A 80 11.34 7.03 0.40
C PRO A 80 12.30 6.30 -0.55
N GLU A 81 13.41 5.77 -0.04
CA GLU A 81 14.41 5.03 -0.81
C GLU A 81 13.93 3.62 -1.20
N HIS A 82 12.94 3.09 -0.49
CA HIS A 82 12.40 1.76 -0.75
C HIS A 82 11.58 1.75 -2.05
N ALA A 83 11.78 0.73 -2.90
CA ALA A 83 11.08 0.64 -4.18
C ALA A 83 9.55 0.65 -4.04
N GLY A 84 9.02 0.09 -2.94
CA GLY A 84 7.60 0.11 -2.62
C GLY A 84 7.02 1.51 -2.36
N TYR A 85 7.83 2.47 -1.91
CA TYR A 85 7.38 3.85 -1.74
C TYR A 85 7.04 4.48 -3.10
N LYS A 86 7.86 4.23 -4.12
CA LYS A 86 7.60 4.69 -5.50
C LYS A 86 6.30 4.12 -6.06
N VAL A 87 6.00 2.84 -5.77
CA VAL A 87 4.73 2.23 -6.16
C VAL A 87 3.54 2.95 -5.53
N ALA A 88 3.62 3.31 -4.25
CA ALA A 88 2.57 4.10 -3.59
C ALA A 88 2.42 5.49 -4.20
N GLN A 89 3.52 6.17 -4.52
CA GLN A 89 3.48 7.47 -5.21
C GLN A 89 2.79 7.37 -6.58
N GLU A 90 3.14 6.36 -7.39
CA GLU A 90 2.50 6.13 -8.69
C GLU A 90 1.00 5.85 -8.57
N LEU A 91 0.58 5.13 -7.52
CA LEU A 91 -0.85 4.90 -7.24
C LEU A 91 -1.58 6.19 -6.90
N ILE A 92 -0.99 7.03 -6.06
CA ILE A 92 -1.55 8.35 -5.72
C ILE A 92 -1.68 9.20 -6.98
N GLU A 93 -0.65 9.28 -7.82
CA GLU A 93 -0.69 10.09 -9.04
C GLU A 93 -1.74 9.58 -10.03
N LYS A 94 -1.84 8.26 -10.21
CA LYS A 94 -2.92 7.66 -11.04
C LYS A 94 -4.31 7.92 -10.46
N ALA A 95 -4.45 7.90 -9.14
CA ALA A 95 -5.71 8.22 -8.48
C ALA A 95 -6.11 9.68 -8.71
N LYS A 96 -5.17 10.62 -8.57
CA LYS A 96 -5.38 12.04 -8.87
C LYS A 96 -5.77 12.27 -10.33
N GLN A 97 -5.11 11.58 -11.27
CA GLN A 97 -5.45 11.68 -12.70
C GLN A 97 -6.86 11.16 -12.99
N LYS A 98 -7.28 10.07 -12.34
CA LYS A 98 -8.57 9.42 -12.59
C LYS A 98 -9.74 10.09 -11.87
N LEU A 99 -9.53 10.55 -10.64
CA LEU A 99 -10.59 11.08 -9.76
C LEU A 99 -10.59 12.61 -9.67
N GLY A 100 -9.54 13.26 -10.16
CA GLY A 100 -9.30 14.68 -9.99
C GLY A 100 -8.66 15.02 -8.65
N THR A 101 -8.29 16.29 -8.50
CA THR A 101 -7.82 16.87 -7.24
C THR A 101 -8.72 18.05 -6.88
N PRO A 102 -9.02 18.27 -5.58
CA PRO A 102 -9.78 19.44 -5.16
C PRO A 102 -9.10 20.73 -5.63
N GLN A 103 -9.88 21.74 -6.03
CA GLN A 103 -9.37 23.03 -6.48
C GLN A 103 -8.53 23.76 -5.40
N SER A 104 -8.77 23.43 -4.12
CA SER A 104 -8.03 23.91 -2.94
C SER A 104 -6.63 23.33 -2.78
N ALA A 105 -6.25 22.32 -3.58
CA ALA A 105 -4.96 21.63 -3.51
C ALA A 105 -4.01 22.00 -4.66
N ARG A 106 -4.34 23.03 -5.45
CA ARG A 106 -3.47 23.60 -6.49
C ARG A 106 -2.58 24.70 -5.93
#